data_AF-A0A970JK21-F1
#
_entry.id   AF-A0A970JK21-F1
#
_cell.length_a   1.000
_cell.length_b   1.000
_cell.length_c   1.000
_cell.angle_alpha   90.00
_cell.angle_beta   90.00
_cell.angle_gamma   90.00
#
_symmetry.space_group_name_H-M   'P 1'
#
loop_
_entity.id
_entity.type
_entity.pdbx_description
1 polymer ?
#
loop_
_entity_poly.entity_id
_entity_poly.type
_entity_poly.pdbx_seq_one_letter_code
_entity_poly.pdbx_strand_id
1 'polypeptide(L)'
;EIPVIAKPEAFAKVPPVPQAGDREGYIKYNIETQKVLDSPGYPSCECEIAERVRKSVERDYDPDALLRQQTAVFLDRFISSYRRDNLKNIIAPTAIIHGADDVLVDTANAEDLASSIKNSQLVIIPGMNHSISKTLVPKLVEEIINNIHRVY
;
A
#
# COMPACT_ATOMS: atom_id res chain seq x y z
N GLU A 1 6.41 13.75 11.23
CA GLU A 1 5.44 14.19 10.20
C GLU A 1 4.41 13.09 9.99
N ILE A 2 3.18 13.45 9.60
CA ILE A 2 2.22 12.53 8.98
C ILE A 2 2.96 11.79 7.86
N PRO A 3 2.73 10.49 7.60
CA PRO A 3 3.42 9.77 6.54
C PRO A 3 3.39 10.57 5.25
N VAL A 4 4.56 11.09 4.88
CA VAL A 4 4.71 11.93 3.71
C VAL A 4 4.51 11.01 2.52
N ILE A 5 3.48 11.30 1.72
CA ILE A 5 3.31 10.66 0.41
C ILE A 5 4.63 10.82 -0.32
N ALA A 6 5.23 9.71 -0.77
CA ALA A 6 6.58 9.75 -1.35
C ALA A 6 6.66 10.70 -2.56
N LYS A 7 5.62 10.73 -3.40
CA LYS A 7 5.54 11.58 -4.60
C LYS A 7 4.21 12.36 -4.63
N PRO A 8 4.09 13.48 -3.90
CA PRO A 8 2.85 14.26 -3.82
C PRO A 8 2.31 14.72 -5.17
N GLU A 9 3.19 14.99 -6.13
CA GLU A 9 2.86 15.40 -7.49
C GLU A 9 2.03 14.36 -8.26
N ALA A 10 2.17 13.06 -7.92
CA ALA A 10 1.36 12.00 -8.52
C ALA A 10 -0.14 12.17 -8.20
N PHE A 11 -0.44 12.81 -7.06
CA PHE A 11 -1.80 13.04 -6.57
C PHE A 11 -2.36 14.41 -6.94
N ALA A 12 -1.61 15.25 -7.68
CA ALA A 12 -2.01 16.63 -8.00
C ALA A 12 -3.34 16.73 -8.77
N LYS A 13 -3.76 15.66 -9.46
CA LYS A 13 -5.02 15.58 -10.21
C LYS A 13 -6.16 14.93 -9.42
N VAL A 14 -5.88 14.36 -8.26
CA VAL A 14 -6.91 13.78 -7.39
C VAL A 14 -7.76 14.93 -6.86
N PRO A 15 -9.11 14.84 -6.95
CA PRO A 15 -9.97 15.87 -6.40
C PRO A 15 -9.76 16.00 -4.88
N PRO A 16 -10.12 17.14 -4.27
CA PRO A 16 -10.07 17.26 -2.81
C PRO A 16 -10.98 16.23 -2.15
N VAL A 17 -10.66 15.89 -0.89
CA VAL A 17 -11.53 15.05 -0.07
C VAL A 17 -12.92 15.70 0.01
N PRO A 18 -14.00 14.99 -0.34
CA PRO A 18 -15.35 15.54 -0.35
C PRO A 18 -15.86 15.75 1.08
N GLN A 19 -16.88 16.59 1.22
CA GLN A 19 -17.53 16.84 2.50
C GLN A 19 -18.24 15.57 3.01
N ALA A 20 -18.31 15.43 4.34
CA ALA A 20 -19.05 14.34 4.95
C ALA A 20 -20.51 14.33 4.47
N GLY A 21 -21.00 13.15 4.06
CA GLY A 21 -22.33 12.97 3.51
C GLY A 21 -22.41 13.00 1.98
N ASP A 22 -21.37 13.48 1.27
CA ASP A 22 -21.29 13.37 -0.19
C ASP A 22 -20.70 12.01 -0.60
N ARG A 23 -21.57 11.00 -0.63
CA ARG A 23 -21.17 9.62 -0.94
C ARG A 23 -20.69 9.45 -2.38
N GLU A 24 -21.33 10.10 -3.34
CA GLU A 24 -20.94 10.02 -4.76
C GLU A 24 -19.63 10.75 -5.01
N GLY A 25 -19.42 11.91 -4.39
CA GLY A 25 -18.14 12.59 -4.36
C GLY A 25 -17.04 11.70 -3.77
N TYR A 26 -17.33 10.98 -2.69
CA TYR A 26 -16.38 10.06 -2.06
C TYR A 26 -16.00 8.89 -2.95
N ILE A 27 -16.96 8.32 -3.68
CA ILE A 27 -16.69 7.28 -4.69
C ILE A 27 -15.77 7.84 -5.79
N LYS A 28 -16.09 9.01 -6.34
CA LYS A 28 -15.27 9.65 -7.38
C LYS A 28 -13.85 9.93 -6.89
N TYR A 29 -13.70 10.50 -5.70
CA TYR A 29 -12.41 10.75 -5.05
C TYR A 29 -11.58 9.48 -4.92
N ASN A 30 -12.19 8.39 -4.43
CA ASN A 30 -11.49 7.12 -4.28
C ASN A 30 -11.14 6.49 -5.62
N ILE A 31 -11.97 6.60 -6.66
CA ILE A 31 -11.63 6.11 -8.01
C ILE A 31 -10.40 6.82 -8.54
N GLU A 32 -10.35 8.16 -8.49
CA GLU A 32 -9.20 8.92 -9.00
C GLU A 32 -7.94 8.65 -8.17
N THR A 33 -8.08 8.49 -6.84
CA THR A 33 -6.96 8.09 -5.97
C THR A 33 -6.43 6.70 -6.38
N GLN A 34 -7.31 5.72 -6.56
CA GLN A 34 -6.90 4.36 -6.92
C GLN A 34 -6.28 4.27 -8.31
N LYS A 35 -6.68 5.13 -9.27
CA LYS A 35 -6.03 5.25 -10.58
C LYS A 35 -4.58 5.71 -10.46
N VAL A 36 -4.29 6.67 -9.57
CA VAL A 36 -2.91 7.13 -9.30
C VAL A 36 -2.05 6.04 -8.67
N LEU A 37 -2.65 5.20 -7.82
CA LEU A 37 -1.98 4.08 -7.16
C LEU A 37 -1.86 2.83 -8.04
N ASP A 38 -2.51 2.81 -9.19
CA ASP A 38 -2.50 1.63 -10.07
C ASP A 38 -1.13 1.41 -10.71
N SER A 39 -0.83 0.15 -11.01
CA SER A 39 0.50 -0.27 -11.47
C SER A 39 0.68 0.03 -12.97
N PRO A 40 1.59 0.95 -13.38
CA PRO A 40 1.73 1.34 -14.78
C PRO A 40 2.19 0.19 -15.69
N GLY A 41 3.02 -0.72 -15.19
CA GLY A 41 3.44 -1.93 -15.90
C GLY A 41 2.41 -3.06 -15.86
N TYR A 42 1.37 -2.92 -15.05
CA TYR A 42 0.35 -3.95 -14.82
C TYR A 42 -1.06 -3.34 -14.69
N PRO A 43 -1.54 -2.62 -15.73
CA PRO A 43 -2.72 -1.78 -15.63
C PRO A 43 -3.98 -2.59 -15.35
N SER A 44 -4.80 -2.11 -14.41
CA SER A 44 -6.15 -2.60 -14.17
C SER A 44 -7.15 -1.98 -15.16
N CYS A 45 -8.29 -2.64 -15.39
CA CYS A 45 -9.40 -1.96 -16.07
C CYS A 45 -9.94 -0.85 -15.17
N GLU A 46 -10.21 0.34 -15.74
CA GLU A 46 -10.89 1.40 -14.99
C GLU A 46 -12.25 0.94 -14.42
N CYS A 47 -12.95 0.08 -15.17
CA CYS A 47 -14.20 -0.54 -14.77
C CYS A 47 -14.05 -1.36 -13.47
N GLU A 48 -12.95 -2.11 -13.34
CA GLU A 48 -12.66 -2.93 -12.16
C GLU A 48 -12.27 -2.07 -10.95
N ILE A 49 -11.50 -1.00 -11.17
CA ILE A 49 -11.19 -0.01 -10.13
C ILE A 49 -12.49 0.59 -9.59
N ALA A 50 -13.37 1.04 -10.48
CA ALA A 50 -14.63 1.66 -10.12
C ALA A 50 -15.58 0.69 -9.41
N GLU A 51 -15.66 -0.57 -9.85
CA GLU A 51 -16.44 -1.61 -9.17
C GLU A 51 -15.90 -1.90 -7.77
N ARG A 52 -14.57 -2.04 -7.62
CA ARG A 52 -13.93 -2.29 -6.32
C ARG A 52 -14.18 -1.17 -5.33
N VAL A 53 -14.04 0.09 -5.77
CA VAL A 53 -14.33 1.25 -4.93
C VAL A 53 -15.80 1.25 -4.50
N ARG A 54 -16.74 1.04 -5.43
CA ARG A 54 -18.17 1.00 -5.08
C ARG A 54 -18.50 -0.09 -4.05
N LYS A 55 -17.98 -1.31 -4.24
CA LYS A 55 -18.13 -2.40 -3.25
C LYS A 55 -17.53 -2.05 -1.90
N SER A 56 -16.38 -1.37 -1.87
CA SER A 56 -15.76 -0.91 -0.63
C SER A 56 -16.66 0.08 0.12
N VAL A 57 -17.21 1.08 -0.60
CA VAL A 57 -18.10 2.11 -0.04
C VAL A 57 -19.50 1.57 0.30
N GLU A 58 -19.96 0.53 -0.38
CA GLU A 58 -21.19 -0.20 -0.03
C GLU A 58 -21.00 -1.04 1.23
N ARG A 59 -19.84 -1.68 1.37
CA ARG A 59 -19.47 -2.43 2.58
C ARG A 59 -19.41 -1.52 3.79
N ASP A 60 -18.77 -0.36 3.65
CA ASP A 60 -18.75 0.67 4.69
C ASP A 60 -18.35 2.05 4.13
N TYR A 61 -19.02 3.10 4.59
CA TYR A 61 -18.70 4.49 4.26
C TYR A 61 -18.23 5.21 5.51
N ASP A 62 -16.94 5.48 5.58
CA ASP A 62 -16.30 6.17 6.69
C ASP A 62 -15.29 7.21 6.17
N PRO A 63 -15.68 8.50 6.09
CA PRO A 63 -14.84 9.55 5.52
C PRO A 63 -13.60 9.86 6.39
N ASP A 64 -13.61 9.47 7.67
CA ASP A 64 -12.53 9.72 8.62
C ASP A 64 -11.55 8.55 8.74
N ALA A 65 -11.80 7.43 8.05
CA ALA A 65 -10.98 6.22 8.12
C ALA A 65 -9.51 6.46 7.79
N LEU A 66 -9.24 7.23 6.73
CA LEU A 66 -7.87 7.57 6.34
C LEU A 66 -7.17 8.37 7.45
N LEU A 67 -7.83 9.37 8.03
CA LEU A 67 -7.26 10.18 9.11
C LEU A 67 -6.91 9.30 10.32
N ARG A 68 -7.80 8.38 10.71
CA ARG A 68 -7.54 7.45 11.82
C ARG A 68 -6.34 6.54 11.53
N GLN A 69 -6.25 5.99 10.33
CA GLN A 69 -5.11 5.16 9.91
C GLN A 69 -3.80 5.94 9.97
N GLN A 70 -3.75 7.14 9.39
CA GLN A 70 -2.55 7.99 9.38
C GLN A 70 -2.13 8.42 10.79
N THR A 71 -3.11 8.72 11.65
CA THR A 71 -2.87 9.04 13.06
C THR A 71 -2.24 7.86 13.79
N ALA A 72 -2.74 6.64 13.57
CA ALA A 72 -2.16 5.44 14.19
C ALA A 72 -0.70 5.20 13.74
N VAL A 73 -0.41 5.37 12.44
CA VAL A 73 0.97 5.26 11.92
C VAL A 73 1.88 6.32 12.53
N PHE A 74 1.41 7.57 12.64
CA PHE A 74 2.18 8.66 13.23
C PHE A 74 2.47 8.43 14.73
N LEU A 75 1.45 8.02 15.49
CA LEU A 75 1.58 7.79 16.94
C LEU A 75 2.50 6.62 17.28
N ASP A 76 2.63 5.63 16.38
CA ASP A 76 3.55 4.52 16.55
C ASP A 76 5.01 4.96 16.75
N ARG A 77 5.39 6.13 16.23
CA ARG A 77 6.75 6.67 16.41
C ARG A 77 7.03 7.10 17.85
N PHE A 78 6.00 7.35 18.65
CA PHE A 78 6.11 7.92 20.00
C PHE A 78 5.81 6.93 21.12
N ILE A 79 5.40 5.70 20.80
CA ILE A 79 5.24 4.65 21.81
C ILE A 79 6.62 4.09 22.19
N SER A 80 6.80 3.74 23.47
CA SER A 80 8.08 3.24 24.01
C SER A 80 8.58 1.95 23.37
N SER A 81 7.69 1.22 22.68
CA SER A 81 7.98 0.02 21.90
C SER A 81 7.85 0.31 20.40
N TYR A 82 8.62 1.26 19.88
CA TYR A 82 8.59 1.59 18.45
C TYR A 82 8.79 0.32 17.62
N ARG A 83 7.83 0.02 16.73
CA ARG A 83 7.77 -1.29 16.05
C ARG A 83 9.03 -1.63 15.26
N ARG A 84 9.72 -0.62 14.74
CA ARG A 84 10.96 -0.80 13.98
C ARG A 84 12.06 -1.48 14.80
N ASP A 85 12.17 -1.16 16.09
CA ASP A 85 13.23 -1.71 16.95
C ASP A 85 13.05 -3.21 17.22
N ASN A 86 11.82 -3.71 17.02
CA ASN A 86 11.47 -5.11 17.19
C ASN A 86 11.69 -5.95 15.92
N LEU A 87 11.94 -5.34 14.75
CA LEU A 87 12.10 -6.07 13.48
C LEU A 87 13.27 -7.07 13.54
N LYS A 88 14.35 -6.73 14.24
CA LYS A 88 15.51 -7.62 14.47
C LYS A 88 15.16 -8.92 15.21
N ASN A 89 14.03 -8.95 15.92
CA ASN A 89 13.59 -10.11 16.67
C ASN A 89 12.79 -11.10 15.79
N ILE A 90 12.48 -10.74 14.54
CA ILE A 90 11.79 -11.62 13.59
C ILE A 90 12.77 -12.71 13.13
N ILE A 91 12.49 -13.95 13.52
CA ILE A 91 13.27 -15.14 13.15
C ILE A 91 12.69 -15.90 11.95
N ALA A 92 11.37 -15.78 11.72
CA ALA A 92 10.68 -16.47 10.64
C ALA A 92 11.17 -15.97 9.26
N PRO A 93 11.23 -16.85 8.24
CA PRO A 93 11.44 -16.42 6.86
C PRO A 93 10.43 -15.33 6.47
N THR A 94 10.96 -14.20 6.00
CA THR A 94 10.15 -13.05 5.62
C THR A 94 10.38 -12.73 4.15
N ALA A 95 9.32 -12.55 3.38
CA ALA A 95 9.39 -11.95 2.06
C ALA A 95 8.88 -10.51 2.14
N ILE A 96 9.63 -9.59 1.55
CA ILE A 96 9.28 -8.18 1.41
C ILE A 96 9.10 -7.95 -0.09
N ILE A 97 7.87 -7.70 -0.51
CA ILE A 97 7.54 -7.50 -1.92
C ILE A 97 7.09 -6.05 -2.08
N HIS A 98 7.73 -5.30 -2.96
CA HIS A 98 7.47 -3.88 -3.13
C HIS A 98 7.49 -3.47 -4.60
N GLY A 99 6.68 -2.46 -4.95
CA GLY A 99 6.64 -1.90 -6.29
C GLY A 99 7.80 -0.92 -6.53
N ALA A 100 8.52 -1.07 -7.64
CA ALA A 100 9.58 -0.12 -8.00
C ALA A 100 9.04 1.30 -8.29
N ASP A 101 7.77 1.38 -8.68
CA ASP A 101 7.10 2.61 -9.09
C ASP A 101 6.07 3.09 -8.05
N ASP A 102 6.16 2.62 -6.81
CA ASP A 102 5.26 3.01 -5.72
C ASP A 102 5.36 4.52 -5.45
N VAL A 103 4.27 5.25 -5.71
CA VAL A 103 4.18 6.71 -5.51
C VAL A 103 3.74 7.08 -4.10
N LEU A 104 3.23 6.12 -3.33
CA LEU A 104 2.72 6.35 -1.97
C LEU A 104 3.80 6.06 -0.94
N VAL A 105 4.52 4.94 -1.09
CA VAL A 105 5.56 4.47 -0.16
C VAL A 105 6.87 4.25 -0.92
N ASP A 106 7.91 5.00 -0.57
CA ASP A 106 9.22 4.90 -1.21
C ASP A 106 9.82 3.50 -1.07
N THR A 107 10.42 2.99 -2.15
CA THR A 107 11.14 1.72 -2.19
C THR A 107 12.25 1.63 -1.14
N ALA A 108 12.86 2.75 -0.74
CA ALA A 108 13.83 2.81 0.35
C ALA A 108 13.28 2.24 1.67
N ASN A 109 11.96 2.31 1.91
CA ASN A 109 11.35 1.68 3.09
C ASN A 109 11.40 0.15 3.01
N ALA A 110 11.27 -0.43 1.82
CA ALA A 110 11.38 -1.88 1.64
C ALA A 110 12.84 -2.36 1.81
N GLU A 111 13.80 -1.56 1.36
CA GLU A 111 15.23 -1.79 1.60
C GLU A 111 15.57 -1.69 3.09
N ASP A 112 15.03 -0.68 3.80
CA ASP A 112 15.20 -0.54 5.25
C ASP A 112 14.65 -1.75 6.00
N LEU A 113 13.46 -2.23 5.63
CA LEU A 113 12.87 -3.46 6.19
C LEU A 113 13.76 -4.68 5.93
N ALA A 114 14.28 -4.83 4.72
CA ALA A 114 15.14 -5.95 4.36
C ALA A 114 16.45 -5.96 5.15
N SER A 115 17.05 -4.78 5.35
CA SER A 115 18.24 -4.63 6.19
C SER A 115 17.97 -4.88 7.68
N SER A 116 16.74 -4.63 8.14
CA SER A 116 16.36 -4.74 9.55
C SER A 116 15.94 -6.16 9.96
N ILE A 117 15.53 -7.00 9.00
CA ILE A 117 15.06 -8.37 9.25
C ILE A 117 16.08 -9.36 8.71
N LYS A 118 16.77 -10.08 9.62
CA LYS A 118 17.89 -10.98 9.27
C LYS A 118 17.53 -12.07 8.25
N ASN A 119 16.34 -12.65 8.35
CA ASN A 119 15.88 -13.75 7.49
C ASN A 119 14.93 -13.28 6.37
N SER A 120 15.14 -12.06 5.87
CA SER A 120 14.29 -11.49 4.82
C SER A 120 14.80 -11.77 3.41
N GLN A 121 13.89 -11.74 2.44
CA GLN A 121 14.18 -11.65 1.01
C GLN A 121 13.40 -10.47 0.45
N LEU A 122 14.08 -9.57 -0.24
CA LEU A 122 13.49 -8.41 -0.90
C LEU A 122 13.22 -8.71 -2.37
N VAL A 123 11.98 -8.47 -2.81
CA VAL A 123 11.55 -8.58 -4.20
C VAL A 123 10.99 -7.24 -4.63
N ILE A 124 11.73 -6.54 -5.49
CA ILE A 124 11.28 -5.30 -6.12
C ILE A 124 10.71 -5.64 -7.50
N ILE A 125 9.46 -5.23 -7.75
CA ILE A 125 8.76 -5.52 -9.01
C ILE A 125 8.75 -4.25 -9.89
N PRO A 126 9.49 -4.22 -11.02
CA PRO A 126 9.44 -3.12 -11.97
C PRO A 126 8.04 -2.96 -12.57
N GLY A 127 7.53 -1.72 -12.70
CA GLY A 127 6.18 -1.48 -13.22
C GLY A 127 5.06 -1.60 -12.19
N MET A 128 5.35 -2.11 -10.98
CA MET A 128 4.38 -2.19 -9.89
C MET A 128 4.41 -0.90 -9.06
N ASN A 129 3.22 -0.37 -8.79
CA ASN A 129 2.97 0.76 -7.90
C ASN A 129 2.32 0.23 -6.62
N HIS A 130 1.43 0.99 -5.98
CA HIS A 130 0.80 0.64 -4.70
C HIS A 130 -0.45 -0.27 -4.81
N SER A 131 -0.76 -0.78 -6.00
CA SER A 131 -1.95 -1.59 -6.28
C SER A 131 -1.58 -3.00 -6.79
N ILE A 132 -2.30 -3.99 -6.28
CA ILE A 132 -2.22 -5.38 -6.74
C ILE A 132 -3.23 -5.59 -7.86
N SER A 133 -2.79 -5.48 -9.10
CA SER A 133 -3.60 -5.83 -10.27
C SER A 133 -3.68 -7.35 -10.47
N LYS A 134 -4.69 -7.82 -11.20
CA LYS A 134 -4.89 -9.26 -11.44
C LYS A 134 -3.71 -9.93 -12.14
N THR A 135 -3.00 -9.19 -12.98
CA THR A 135 -1.82 -9.69 -13.71
C THR A 135 -0.60 -9.87 -12.81
N LEU A 136 -0.52 -9.14 -11.68
CA LEU A 136 0.52 -9.32 -10.67
C LEU A 136 0.26 -10.51 -9.74
N VAL A 137 -0.99 -10.93 -9.57
CA VAL A 137 -1.37 -11.98 -8.61
C VAL A 137 -0.54 -13.26 -8.77
N PRO A 138 -0.33 -13.84 -9.98
CA PRO A 138 0.49 -15.04 -10.12
C PRO A 138 1.92 -14.86 -9.58
N LYS A 139 2.54 -13.70 -9.83
CA LYS A 139 3.89 -13.40 -9.35
C LYS A 139 3.92 -13.25 -7.83
N LEU A 140 2.97 -12.53 -7.25
CA LEU A 140 2.88 -12.38 -5.78
C LEU A 140 2.66 -13.73 -5.10
N VAL A 141 1.79 -14.58 -5.66
CA VAL A 141 1.53 -15.93 -5.15
C VAL A 141 2.79 -16.79 -5.22
N GLU A 142 3.55 -16.74 -6.31
CA GLU A 142 4.84 -17.42 -6.44
C GLU A 142 5.81 -17.01 -5.31
N GLU A 143 5.99 -15.71 -5.07
CA GLU A 143 6.88 -15.24 -4.01
C GLU A 143 6.41 -15.64 -2.60
N ILE A 144 5.10 -15.64 -2.36
CA ILE A 144 4.53 -16.12 -1.10
C ILE A 144 4.81 -17.62 -0.92
N ILE A 145 4.60 -18.44 -1.95
CA ILE A 145 4.86 -19.88 -1.91
C ILE A 145 6.36 -20.14 -1.70
N ASN A 146 7.24 -19.42 -2.39
CA ASN A 146 8.68 -19.51 -2.22
C ASN A 146 9.09 -19.22 -0.77
N ASN A 147 8.50 -18.19 -0.14
CA ASN A 147 8.78 -17.89 1.26
C ASN A 147 8.27 -18.96 2.22
N ILE A 148 7.10 -19.55 1.95
CA ILE A 148 6.56 -20.66 2.74
C ILE A 148 7.51 -21.87 2.71
N HIS A 149 8.07 -22.20 1.55
CA HIS A 149 9.01 -23.32 1.42
C HIS A 149 10.34 -23.10 2.15
N ARG A 150 10.67 -21.88 2.60
CA ARG A 150 11.86 -21.62 3.43
C ARG A 150 11.69 -22.02 4.90
N VAL A 151 10.47 -22.37 5.30
CA VAL A 151 10.15 -22.83 6.67
C VAL A 151 10.38 -24.35 6.81
N TYR A 152 10.35 -25.09 5.70
CA TYR A 152 10.52 -26.54 5.62
C TYR A 152 11.92 -26.90 5.13
#